data_AF-A0A8B6BVZ6-F1
#
_entry.id   AF-A0A8B6BVZ6-F1
#
_cell.length_a   1.000
_cell.length_b   1.000
_cell.length_c   1.000
_cell.angle_alpha   90.00
_cell.angle_beta   90.00
_cell.angle_gamma   90.00
#
_symmetry.space_group_name_H-M   'P 1'
#
loop_
_entity.id
_entity.type
_entity.pdbx_description
1 polymer ?
#
loop_
_entity_poly.entity_id
_entity_poly.type
_entity_poly.pdbx_seq_one_letter_code
_entity_poly.pdbx_strand_id
1 'polypeptide(L)'
;MIYCVKCRRKTDTVGLEEVITSNGRRRKVGTCTVCGARKSQFVAAKGAGLMNKLINRMPVEMHLPGHNFTGPGTNLSKRLNADGTPKAWSRPINRVDQAAYHHDLCYAKHKDTAARNSICDKTMLTSLDAMPNPTARERTDRSIVRPIIGTKARFGLGDFNDEEIQGSFYEPELQRTDQDVYRIEKILRRRTRGGVKEAFVKWKGYPKEFNSWIKQSDLE
;
A
#
# COMPACT_ATOMS: atom_id res chain seq x y z
N MET A 1 15.82 -14.86 -26.30
CA MET A 1 15.13 -14.97 -27.61
C MET A 1 13.85 -14.13 -27.61
N ILE A 2 13.61 -13.37 -28.68
CA ILE A 2 12.38 -12.58 -28.87
C ILE A 2 11.64 -13.11 -30.11
N TYR A 3 10.31 -13.06 -30.11
CA TYR A 3 9.51 -13.41 -31.28
C TYR A 3 9.79 -12.45 -32.45
N CYS A 4 10.08 -13.00 -33.63
CA CYS A 4 10.28 -12.20 -34.84
C CYS A 4 9.03 -12.27 -35.71
N VAL A 5 8.41 -11.12 -35.98
CA VAL A 5 7.22 -11.04 -36.85
C VAL A 5 7.53 -11.50 -38.28
N LYS A 6 8.72 -11.18 -38.81
CA LYS A 6 9.15 -11.57 -40.16
C LYS A 6 9.44 -13.07 -40.29
N CYS A 7 10.04 -13.70 -39.27
CA CYS A 7 10.30 -15.14 -39.27
C CYS A 7 9.13 -15.98 -38.72
N ARG A 8 8.09 -15.35 -38.16
CA ARG A 8 6.95 -16.00 -37.48
C ARG A 8 7.35 -17.05 -36.41
N ARG A 9 8.51 -16.87 -35.79
CA ARG A 9 9.03 -17.76 -34.74
C ARG A 9 9.96 -17.01 -33.78
N LYS A 10 10.20 -17.58 -32.59
CA LYS A 10 11.24 -17.09 -31.67
C LYS A 10 12.61 -17.36 -32.28
N THR A 11 13.46 -16.35 -32.24
CA THR A 11 14.80 -16.35 -32.84
C THR A 11 15.76 -15.60 -31.94
N ASP A 12 17.05 -15.87 -32.08
CA ASP A 12 18.09 -15.14 -31.35
C ASP A 12 18.12 -13.66 -31.74
N THR A 13 18.63 -12.85 -30.82
CA THR A 13 18.58 -11.39 -30.90
C THR A 13 19.96 -10.81 -30.61
N VAL A 14 20.47 -10.00 -31.54
CA VAL A 14 21.72 -9.24 -31.40
C VAL A 14 21.38 -7.83 -30.91
N GLY A 15 22.23 -7.24 -30.05
CA GLY A 15 22.03 -5.89 -29.54
C GLY A 15 20.77 -5.78 -28.68
N LEU A 16 20.60 -6.70 -27.74
CA LEU A 16 19.45 -6.73 -26.85
C LEU A 16 19.57 -5.60 -25.81
N GLU A 17 18.72 -4.60 -25.90
CA GLU A 17 18.67 -3.46 -24.97
C GLU A 17 17.30 -3.36 -24.32
N GLU A 18 17.25 -2.91 -23.07
CA GLU A 18 16.01 -2.51 -22.40
C GLU A 18 15.81 -1.01 -22.52
N VAL A 19 14.67 -0.61 -23.10
CA VAL A 19 14.32 0.79 -23.36
C VAL A 19 12.98 1.11 -22.71
N ILE A 20 12.91 2.29 -22.08
CA ILE A 20 11.67 2.84 -21.51
C ILE A 20 10.99 3.68 -22.59
N THR A 21 9.72 3.40 -22.89
CA THR A 21 8.91 4.18 -23.82
C THR A 21 8.43 5.48 -23.18
N SER A 22 7.97 6.44 -23.99
CA SER A 22 7.43 7.73 -23.52
C SER A 22 6.25 7.60 -22.53
N ASN A 23 5.52 6.48 -22.55
CA ASN A 23 4.46 6.15 -21.60
C ASN A 23 4.93 5.30 -20.39
N GLY A 24 6.24 5.26 -20.13
CA GLY A 24 6.84 4.61 -18.96
C GLY A 24 6.86 3.08 -19.00
N ARG A 25 6.54 2.45 -20.15
CA ARG A 25 6.57 0.98 -20.29
C ARG A 25 7.96 0.50 -20.68
N ARG A 26 8.42 -0.59 -20.06
CA ARG A 26 9.69 -1.23 -20.41
C ARG A 26 9.50 -2.18 -21.59
N ARG A 27 10.40 -2.12 -22.57
CA ARG A 27 10.48 -3.10 -23.66
C ARG A 27 11.92 -3.51 -23.93
N LYS A 28 12.11 -4.76 -24.30
CA LYS A 28 13.34 -5.28 -24.88
C LYS A 28 13.34 -5.02 -26.38
N VAL A 29 14.40 -4.44 -26.92
CA VAL A 29 14.59 -4.21 -28.35
C VAL A 29 15.87 -4.89 -28.81
N GLY A 30 15.94 -5.27 -30.08
CA GLY A 30 17.17 -5.80 -30.69
C GLY A 30 16.91 -6.32 -32.10
N THR A 31 17.90 -6.93 -32.72
CA THR A 31 17.85 -7.32 -34.14
C THR A 31 17.83 -8.83 -34.32
N CYS A 32 17.04 -9.33 -35.29
CA CYS A 32 16.97 -10.75 -35.61
C CYS A 32 18.26 -11.27 -36.24
N THR A 33 18.81 -12.36 -35.69
CA THR A 33 19.94 -13.08 -36.31
C THR A 33 19.57 -13.72 -37.65
N VAL A 34 18.31 -14.10 -37.85
CA VAL A 34 17.88 -14.85 -39.05
C VAL A 34 17.51 -13.92 -40.22
N CYS A 35 16.79 -12.83 -39.97
CA CYS A 35 16.23 -11.99 -41.05
C CYS A 35 16.61 -10.51 -40.96
N GLY A 36 17.49 -10.13 -40.02
CA GLY A 36 17.92 -8.75 -39.81
C GLY A 36 16.85 -7.76 -39.34
N ALA A 37 15.60 -8.21 -39.13
CA ALA A 37 14.51 -7.31 -38.73
C ALA A 37 14.67 -6.88 -37.26
N ARG A 38 14.40 -5.59 -36.99
CA ARG A 38 14.30 -5.07 -35.63
C ARG A 38 13.08 -5.70 -34.92
N LYS A 39 13.30 -6.24 -33.74
CA LYS A 39 12.28 -6.84 -32.86
C LYS A 39 12.10 -5.98 -31.64
N SER A 40 10.89 -5.99 -31.09
CA SER A 40 10.62 -5.44 -29.77
C SER A 40 9.63 -6.33 -29.02
N GLN A 41 9.80 -6.42 -27.70
CA GLN A 41 8.89 -7.15 -26.81
C GLN A 41 8.72 -6.38 -25.52
N PHE A 42 7.48 -6.08 -25.14
CA PHE A 42 7.22 -5.49 -23.83
C PHE A 42 7.62 -6.46 -22.72
N VAL A 43 8.33 -5.93 -21.72
CA VAL A 43 8.65 -6.70 -20.52
C VAL A 43 7.40 -6.69 -19.65
N ALA A 44 6.87 -7.87 -19.33
CA ALA A 44 5.80 -7.98 -18.36
C ALA A 44 6.27 -7.35 -17.04
N ALA A 45 5.51 -6.39 -16.51
CA ALA A 45 5.77 -5.87 -15.17
C ALA A 45 5.66 -7.04 -14.18
N LYS A 46 6.71 -7.29 -13.39
CA LYS A 46 6.63 -8.20 -12.24
C LYS A 46 5.72 -7.55 -11.20
N GLY A 47 4.43 -7.88 -11.22
CA GLY A 47 3.40 -7.37 -10.30
C GLY A 47 3.10 -5.87 -10.52
N ALA A 48 1.88 -5.37 -10.51
CA ALA A 48 0.59 -5.97 -10.25
C ALA A 48 -0.43 -5.30 -11.16
N GLY A 49 -1.48 -6.06 -11.49
CA GLY A 49 -2.64 -5.56 -12.21
C GLY A 49 -3.34 -4.44 -11.45
N LEU A 50 -4.53 -4.06 -11.92
CA LEU A 50 -5.42 -3.01 -11.39
C LEU A 50 -5.37 -2.80 -9.85
N MET A 51 -5.17 -3.88 -9.08
CA MET A 51 -4.96 -3.87 -7.63
C MET A 51 -3.86 -2.91 -7.14
N ASN A 52 -2.67 -2.82 -7.77
CA ASN A 52 -1.62 -1.89 -7.30
C ASN A 52 -2.01 -0.42 -7.40
N LYS A 53 -2.86 -0.06 -8.38
CA LYS A 53 -3.36 1.32 -8.54
C LYS A 53 -4.47 1.66 -7.54
N LEU A 54 -5.22 0.66 -7.10
CA LEU A 54 -6.25 0.82 -6.06
C LEU A 54 -5.60 0.86 -4.67
N ILE A 55 -4.58 0.02 -4.42
CA ILE A 55 -3.87 -0.05 -3.14
C ILE A 55 -3.12 1.24 -2.82
N ASN A 56 -2.37 1.81 -3.78
CA ASN A 56 -1.63 3.07 -3.58
C ASN A 56 -2.53 4.34 -3.50
N ARG A 57 -3.86 4.18 -3.58
CA ARG A 57 -4.85 5.27 -3.58
C ARG A 57 -5.76 5.23 -2.35
N MET A 58 -5.50 4.41 -1.33
CA MET A 58 -6.37 4.30 -0.16
C MET A 58 -5.79 5.02 1.07
N PRO A 59 -6.19 6.29 1.32
CA PRO A 59 -6.02 6.94 2.61
C PRO A 59 -7.12 6.52 3.61
N VAL A 60 -7.70 5.32 3.50
CA VAL A 60 -8.90 4.91 4.26
C VAL A 60 -8.67 3.55 4.89
N GLU A 61 -8.88 3.46 6.22
CA GLU A 61 -8.93 2.20 6.97
C GLU A 61 -9.96 1.28 6.30
N MET A 62 -9.56 0.06 5.93
CA MET A 62 -10.47 -0.89 5.28
C MET A 62 -10.70 -2.06 6.21
N HIS A 63 -11.96 -2.29 6.59
CA HIS A 63 -12.36 -3.41 7.45
C HIS A 63 -13.40 -4.28 6.74
N LEU A 64 -13.49 -5.56 7.14
CA LEU A 64 -14.64 -6.37 6.79
C LEU A 64 -15.94 -5.70 7.27
N PRO A 65 -17.09 -5.91 6.61
CA PRO A 65 -18.35 -5.26 6.99
C PRO A 65 -18.70 -5.47 8.48
N GLY A 66 -18.75 -4.37 9.22
CA GLY A 66 -19.05 -4.35 10.67
C GLY A 66 -17.87 -4.73 11.58
N HIS A 67 -16.71 -5.09 11.04
CA HIS A 67 -15.50 -5.34 11.84
C HIS A 67 -14.81 -4.04 12.22
N ASN A 68 -14.11 -4.06 13.35
CA ASN A 68 -13.37 -2.92 13.88
C ASN A 68 -11.86 -3.03 13.69
N PHE A 69 -11.33 -4.24 13.53
CA PHE A 69 -9.88 -4.48 13.42
C PHE A 69 -9.51 -5.34 12.21
N THR A 70 -10.46 -6.07 11.63
CA THR A 70 -10.17 -7.02 10.55
C THR A 70 -9.99 -6.32 9.20
N GLY A 71 -8.78 -5.85 8.94
CA GLY A 71 -8.34 -5.36 7.63
C GLY A 71 -7.15 -4.41 7.71
N PRO A 72 -6.63 -3.96 6.56
CA PRO A 72 -5.39 -3.18 6.52
C PRO A 72 -5.57 -1.74 7.00
N GLY A 73 -4.51 -1.20 7.59
CA GLY A 73 -4.44 0.22 7.97
C GLY A 73 -5.26 0.58 9.21
N THR A 74 -5.62 -0.37 10.07
CA THR A 74 -6.33 -0.11 11.33
C THR A 74 -5.55 0.90 12.18
N ASN A 75 -6.17 2.03 12.52
CA ASN A 75 -5.59 2.97 13.46
C ASN A 75 -5.93 2.57 14.91
N LEU A 76 -4.94 2.01 15.61
CA LEU A 76 -5.09 1.60 17.01
C LEU A 76 -5.30 2.78 17.95
N SER A 77 -4.66 3.91 17.74
CA SER A 77 -4.77 5.09 18.62
C SER A 77 -6.19 5.68 18.65
N LYS A 78 -6.90 5.62 17.52
CA LYS A 78 -8.34 5.95 17.48
C LYS A 78 -9.18 4.97 18.27
N ARG A 79 -8.83 3.68 18.25
CA ARG A 79 -9.68 2.57 18.71
C ARG A 79 -9.37 2.11 20.14
N LEU A 80 -8.17 2.37 20.64
CA LEU A 80 -7.71 1.89 21.94
C LEU A 80 -7.65 3.02 22.97
N ASN A 81 -7.83 2.64 24.23
CA ASN A 81 -7.50 3.46 25.38
C ASN A 81 -5.99 3.41 25.64
N ALA A 82 -5.50 4.25 26.55
CA ALA A 82 -4.07 4.30 26.90
C ALA A 82 -3.52 2.98 27.46
N ASP A 83 -4.38 2.13 28.05
CA ASP A 83 -4.04 0.80 28.56
C ASP A 83 -4.02 -0.29 27.47
N GLY A 84 -4.31 0.07 26.22
CA GLY A 84 -4.39 -0.85 25.08
C GLY A 84 -5.72 -1.58 24.95
N THR A 85 -6.70 -1.33 25.82
CA THR A 85 -8.05 -1.91 25.72
C THR A 85 -8.88 -1.19 24.65
N PRO A 86 -9.84 -1.85 23.98
CA PRO A 86 -10.72 -1.19 23.01
C PRO A 86 -11.65 -0.20 23.70
N LYS A 87 -11.86 0.97 23.08
CA LYS A 87 -12.96 1.88 23.41
C LYS A 87 -14.30 1.17 23.25
N ALA A 88 -15.33 1.68 23.94
CA ALA A 88 -16.66 1.06 23.93
C ALA A 88 -17.22 0.82 22.51
N TRP A 89 -17.02 1.77 21.59
CA TRP A 89 -17.51 1.68 20.20
C TRP A 89 -16.64 0.82 19.28
N SER A 90 -15.38 0.56 19.66
CA SER A 90 -14.41 -0.15 18.83
C SER A 90 -14.19 -1.59 19.31
N ARG A 91 -15.05 -2.13 20.17
CA ARG A 91 -14.90 -3.50 20.67
C ARG A 91 -14.94 -4.51 19.51
N PRO A 92 -14.12 -5.58 19.55
CA PRO A 92 -14.20 -6.63 18.54
C PRO A 92 -15.61 -7.21 18.48
N ILE A 93 -16.15 -7.34 17.28
CA ILE A 93 -17.56 -7.75 17.12
C ILE A 93 -17.77 -9.26 17.17
N ASN A 94 -16.72 -10.04 16.91
CA ASN A 94 -16.72 -11.49 16.97
C ASN A 94 -15.29 -12.01 17.20
N ARG A 95 -15.12 -13.33 17.29
CA ARG A 95 -13.80 -13.95 17.57
C ARG A 95 -12.79 -13.72 16.45
N VAL A 96 -13.23 -13.57 15.19
CA VAL A 96 -12.34 -13.26 14.07
C VAL A 96 -11.80 -11.84 14.18
N ASP A 97 -12.66 -10.89 14.52
CA ASP A 97 -12.27 -9.51 14.78
C ASP A 97 -11.39 -9.37 16.02
N GLN A 98 -11.63 -10.21 17.03
CA GLN A 98 -10.77 -10.27 18.21
C GLN A 98 -9.37 -10.81 17.86
N ALA A 99 -9.27 -11.83 16.99
CA ALA A 99 -7.98 -12.30 16.50
C ALA A 99 -7.23 -11.22 15.72
N ALA A 100 -7.94 -10.41 14.92
CA ALA A 100 -7.35 -9.27 14.23
C ALA A 100 -6.89 -8.17 15.21
N TYR A 101 -7.67 -7.86 16.24
CA TYR A 101 -7.25 -6.94 17.31
C TYR A 101 -5.94 -7.38 17.99
N HIS A 102 -5.83 -8.66 18.35
CA HIS A 102 -4.60 -9.19 18.95
C HIS A 102 -3.42 -9.20 17.97
N HIS A 103 -3.70 -9.41 16.68
CA HIS A 103 -2.71 -9.31 15.61
C HIS A 103 -2.17 -7.89 15.48
N ASP A 104 -3.03 -6.87 15.41
CA ASP A 104 -2.62 -5.46 15.33
C ASP A 104 -1.79 -5.05 16.57
N LEU A 105 -2.19 -5.48 17.77
CA LEU A 105 -1.42 -5.26 19.00
C LEU A 105 -0.05 -5.95 18.97
N CYS A 106 0.02 -7.17 18.43
CA CYS A 106 1.28 -7.88 18.25
C CYS A 106 2.19 -7.13 17.26
N TYR A 107 1.64 -6.65 16.14
CA TYR A 107 2.36 -5.86 15.15
C TYR A 107 2.90 -4.54 15.70
N ALA A 108 2.14 -3.88 16.58
CA ALA A 108 2.58 -2.66 17.26
C ALA A 108 3.78 -2.92 18.20
N LYS A 109 3.87 -4.11 18.81
CA LYS A 109 4.95 -4.48 19.73
C LYS A 109 6.24 -4.93 19.04
N HIS A 110 6.14 -5.51 17.84
CA HIS A 110 7.29 -6.04 17.11
C HIS A 110 7.65 -5.10 15.95
N LYS A 111 8.88 -4.57 15.92
CA LYS A 111 9.35 -3.73 14.81
C LYS A 111 9.99 -4.54 13.68
N ASP A 112 10.57 -5.68 14.02
CA ASP A 112 11.27 -6.55 13.08
C ASP A 112 10.28 -7.34 12.18
N THR A 113 10.56 -7.35 10.88
CA THR A 113 9.71 -8.00 9.86
C THR A 113 9.67 -9.52 10.03
N ALA A 114 10.78 -10.15 10.41
CA ALA A 114 10.81 -11.60 10.63
C ALA A 114 10.00 -11.98 11.89
N ALA A 115 10.07 -11.19 12.96
CA ALA A 115 9.26 -11.37 14.17
C ALA A 115 7.76 -11.19 13.88
N ARG A 116 7.37 -10.17 13.10
CA ARG A 116 5.96 -9.97 12.67
C ARG A 116 5.39 -11.15 11.91
N ASN A 117 6.12 -11.62 10.90
CA ASN A 117 5.69 -12.72 10.05
C ASN A 117 5.67 -14.06 10.79
N SER A 118 6.65 -14.30 11.68
CA SER A 118 6.78 -15.58 12.39
C SER A 118 5.91 -15.67 13.64
N ILE A 119 5.67 -14.57 14.36
CA ILE A 119 4.95 -14.55 15.63
C ILE A 119 3.52 -14.09 15.41
N CYS A 120 3.32 -12.87 14.90
CA CYS A 120 1.99 -12.26 14.86
C CYS A 120 1.08 -12.93 13.83
N ASP A 121 1.54 -13.13 12.59
CA ASP A 121 0.71 -13.75 11.55
C ASP A 121 0.38 -15.22 11.88
N LYS A 122 1.36 -15.99 12.36
CA LYS A 122 1.13 -17.40 12.77
C LYS A 122 0.20 -17.52 13.97
N THR A 123 0.34 -16.61 14.94
CA THR A 123 -0.56 -16.57 16.11
C THR A 123 -1.99 -16.30 15.66
N MET A 124 -2.19 -15.35 14.75
CA MET A 124 -3.51 -15.08 14.18
C MET A 124 -4.07 -16.32 13.46
N LEU A 125 -3.28 -16.97 12.60
CA LEU A 125 -3.71 -18.20 11.90
C LEU A 125 -4.09 -19.31 12.87
N THR A 126 -3.31 -19.50 13.93
CA THR A 126 -3.59 -20.51 14.97
C THR A 126 -4.90 -20.20 15.69
N SER A 127 -5.11 -18.93 16.07
CA SER A 127 -6.36 -18.48 16.70
C SER A 127 -7.56 -18.66 15.78
N LEU A 128 -7.42 -18.41 14.47
CA LEU A 128 -8.48 -18.68 13.50
C LEU A 128 -8.77 -20.17 13.42
N ASP A 129 -7.75 -21.02 13.31
CA ASP A 129 -7.91 -22.48 13.13
C ASP A 129 -8.46 -23.18 14.37
N ALA A 130 -8.06 -22.73 15.56
CA ALA A 130 -8.46 -23.32 16.84
C ALA A 130 -9.88 -22.97 17.30
N MET A 131 -10.66 -22.16 16.55
CA MET A 131 -12.01 -21.78 16.99
C MET A 131 -12.97 -22.99 17.02
N PRO A 132 -13.44 -23.43 18.20
CA PRO A 132 -14.43 -24.48 18.28
C PRO A 132 -15.80 -23.92 17.87
N ASN A 133 -16.59 -24.73 17.15
CA ASN A 133 -17.98 -24.46 16.78
C ASN A 133 -18.21 -23.02 16.26
N PRO A 134 -17.61 -22.63 15.11
CA PRO A 134 -17.78 -21.30 14.57
C PRO A 134 -19.20 -21.08 14.04
N THR A 135 -19.73 -19.88 14.31
CA THR A 135 -20.99 -19.40 13.71
C THR A 135 -20.86 -19.30 12.19
N ALA A 136 -21.99 -19.25 11.47
CA ALA A 136 -21.97 -19.09 10.00
C ALA A 136 -21.17 -17.85 9.56
N ARG A 137 -21.33 -16.72 10.26
CA ARG A 137 -20.57 -15.49 10.01
C ARG A 137 -19.08 -15.70 10.21
N GLU A 138 -18.67 -16.28 11.34
CA GLU A 138 -17.24 -16.53 11.61
C GLU A 138 -16.62 -17.50 10.60
N ARG A 139 -17.37 -18.49 10.09
CA ARG A 139 -16.88 -19.36 9.00
C ARG A 139 -16.58 -18.56 7.73
N THR A 140 -17.49 -17.67 7.35
CA THR A 140 -17.31 -16.79 6.18
C THR A 140 -16.15 -15.84 6.39
N ASP A 141 -16.09 -15.12 7.51
CA ASP A 141 -15.01 -14.18 7.81
C ASP A 141 -13.64 -14.89 7.81
N ARG A 142 -13.56 -16.07 8.43
CA ARG A 142 -12.35 -16.92 8.40
C ARG A 142 -11.95 -17.31 6.97
N SER A 143 -12.91 -17.68 6.13
CA SER A 143 -12.65 -18.08 4.74
C SER A 143 -12.04 -16.95 3.90
N ILE A 144 -12.32 -15.69 4.26
CA ILE A 144 -11.75 -14.50 3.61
C ILE A 144 -10.38 -14.15 4.20
N VAL A 145 -10.27 -14.13 5.53
CA VAL A 145 -9.07 -13.62 6.23
C VAL A 145 -7.91 -14.62 6.19
N ARG A 146 -8.20 -15.90 6.40
CA ARG A 146 -7.17 -16.94 6.55
C ARG A 146 -6.26 -17.07 5.32
N PRO A 147 -6.76 -17.07 4.07
CA PRO A 147 -5.89 -17.11 2.89
C PRO A 147 -4.97 -15.88 2.81
N ILE A 148 -5.48 -14.69 3.12
CA ILE A 148 -4.72 -13.44 3.05
C ILE A 148 -3.55 -13.47 4.05
N ILE A 149 -3.83 -13.77 5.33
CA ILE A 149 -2.80 -13.86 6.37
C ILE A 149 -1.86 -15.04 6.12
N GLY A 150 -2.38 -16.17 5.62
CA GLY A 150 -1.57 -17.34 5.25
C GLY A 150 -0.57 -17.04 4.13
N THR A 151 -1.00 -16.32 3.11
CA THR A 151 -0.11 -15.83 2.05
C THR A 151 0.91 -14.84 2.61
N LYS A 152 0.50 -13.92 3.49
CA LYS A 152 1.39 -12.96 4.16
C LYS A 152 2.52 -13.67 4.92
N ALA A 153 2.16 -14.59 5.82
CA ALA A 153 3.08 -15.36 6.64
C ALA A 153 4.06 -16.22 5.80
N ARG A 154 3.57 -16.80 4.69
CA ARG A 154 4.36 -17.72 3.86
C ARG A 154 5.38 -17.01 2.99
N PHE A 155 5.00 -15.87 2.40
CA PHE A 155 5.86 -15.17 1.44
C PHE A 155 6.65 -14.04 2.07
N GLY A 156 6.54 -13.85 3.38
CA GLY A 156 7.22 -12.77 4.09
C GLY A 156 6.84 -11.42 3.48
N LEU A 157 5.62 -11.31 2.95
CA LEU A 157 5.07 -10.04 2.55
C LEU A 157 4.88 -9.31 3.87
N GLY A 158 5.90 -8.58 4.32
CA GLY A 158 5.73 -7.51 5.28
C GLY A 158 4.67 -6.54 4.76
N ASP A 159 4.53 -5.38 5.37
CA ASP A 159 3.95 -4.30 4.58
C ASP A 159 4.59 -4.30 3.19
N PHE A 160 3.82 -4.04 2.14
CA PHE A 160 4.28 -4.11 0.75
C PHE A 160 5.49 -3.18 0.45
N ASN A 161 6.02 -2.51 1.46
CA ASN A 161 7.23 -1.72 1.47
C ASN A 161 8.15 -2.23 2.58
N ASP A 162 9.30 -2.82 2.22
CA ASP A 162 10.51 -2.88 3.05
C ASP A 162 10.98 -1.45 3.42
N GLU A 163 10.15 -0.69 4.11
CA GLU A 163 10.50 0.57 4.74
C GLU A 163 10.58 0.31 6.24
N GLU A 164 11.80 0.41 6.75
CA GLU A 164 12.09 0.54 8.16
C GLU A 164 11.13 1.59 8.73
N ILE A 165 10.29 1.20 9.69
CA ILE A 165 9.42 2.15 10.37
C ILE A 165 10.35 3.09 11.14
N GLN A 166 10.70 4.22 10.53
CA GLN A 166 11.21 5.38 11.24
C GLN A 166 10.10 5.86 12.17
N GLY A 167 10.09 5.30 13.38
CA GLY A 167 9.26 5.75 14.50
C GLY A 167 7.76 5.68 14.21
N SER A 168 7.09 4.69 14.78
CA SER A 168 5.71 4.90 15.20
C SER A 168 5.72 6.04 16.24
N PHE A 169 5.63 7.29 15.79
CA PHE A 169 5.33 8.41 16.66
C PHE A 169 3.97 8.06 17.29
N TYR A 170 3.99 7.85 18.61
CA TYR A 170 2.77 7.65 19.36
C TYR A 170 1.98 8.97 19.32
N GLU A 171 0.67 8.89 19.11
CA GLU A 171 -0.24 10.05 19.17
C GLU A 171 -0.20 10.90 20.47
N PRO A 172 0.34 10.46 21.64
CA PRO A 172 0.56 11.37 22.77
C PRO A 172 1.57 12.50 22.49
N GLU A 173 2.39 12.42 21.44
CA GLU A 173 3.31 13.51 21.02
C GLU A 173 2.76 14.37 19.87
N LEU A 174 1.61 14.01 19.28
CA LEU A 174 0.94 14.81 18.26
C LEU A 174 -0.06 15.75 18.92
N GLN A 175 0.38 16.97 19.20
CA GLN A 175 -0.55 18.07 19.47
C GLN A 175 -1.45 18.31 18.25
N ARG A 176 -2.76 18.16 18.41
CA ARG A 176 -3.72 18.77 17.48
C ARG A 176 -3.46 20.27 17.48
N THR A 177 -3.10 20.80 16.32
CA THR A 177 -3.02 22.24 16.10
C THR A 177 -4.08 22.55 15.05
N ASP A 178 -5.02 23.43 15.37
CA ASP A 178 -5.97 23.99 14.40
C ASP A 178 -5.28 25.05 13.53
N GLN A 179 -4.11 24.72 12.97
CA GLN A 179 -3.37 25.63 12.10
C GLN A 179 -3.88 25.47 10.67
N ASP A 180 -4.79 26.36 10.29
CA ASP A 180 -5.24 26.52 8.90
C ASP A 180 -4.18 27.20 8.00
N VAL A 181 -3.03 27.58 8.59
CA VAL A 181 -1.95 28.30 7.92
C VAL A 181 -0.74 27.39 7.75
N TYR A 182 -0.38 27.11 6.49
CA TYR A 182 0.77 26.27 6.13
C TYR A 182 1.89 27.09 5.50
N ARG A 183 3.13 26.88 5.93
CA ARG A 183 4.29 27.57 5.35
C ARG A 183 4.65 27.00 3.99
N ILE A 184 4.74 27.87 2.99
CA ILE A 184 5.21 27.51 1.66
C ILE A 184 6.75 27.55 1.64
N GLU A 185 7.36 26.50 1.10
CA GLU A 185 8.79 26.46 0.80
C GLU A 185 9.09 27.19 -0.50
N LYS A 186 8.30 26.91 -1.55
CA LYS A 186 8.51 27.49 -2.88
C LYS A 186 7.24 27.46 -3.73
N ILE A 187 7.00 28.52 -4.49
CA ILE A 187 6.01 28.50 -5.57
C ILE A 187 6.68 27.91 -6.82
N LEU A 188 6.17 26.79 -7.30
CA LEU A 188 6.74 26.04 -8.42
C LEU A 188 6.19 26.51 -9.77
N ARG A 189 4.88 26.78 -9.84
CA ARG A 189 4.19 27.20 -11.07
C ARG A 189 3.02 28.12 -10.77
N ARG A 190 2.54 28.85 -11.77
CA ARG A 190 1.29 29.63 -11.74
C ARG A 190 0.43 29.27 -12.94
N ARG A 191 -0.90 29.31 -12.81
CA ARG A 191 -1.85 29.12 -13.91
C ARG A 191 -3.13 29.92 -13.68
N THR A 192 -3.90 30.11 -14.74
CA THR A 192 -5.28 30.61 -14.65
C THR A 192 -6.23 29.53 -15.13
N ARG A 193 -7.19 29.13 -14.30
CA ARG A 193 -8.20 28.12 -14.64
C ARG A 193 -9.59 28.69 -14.35
N GLY A 194 -10.43 28.80 -15.38
CA GLY A 194 -11.78 29.36 -15.23
C GLY A 194 -11.80 30.80 -14.69
N GLY A 195 -10.82 31.62 -15.09
CA GLY A 195 -10.67 33.00 -14.59
C GLY A 195 -10.01 33.15 -13.22
N VAL A 196 -9.80 32.06 -12.47
CA VAL A 196 -9.14 32.10 -11.15
C VAL A 196 -7.64 31.87 -11.30
N LYS A 197 -6.84 32.76 -10.70
CA LYS A 197 -5.39 32.62 -10.62
C LYS A 197 -5.03 31.62 -9.50
N GLU A 198 -4.24 30.61 -9.84
CA GLU A 198 -3.78 29.58 -8.92
C GLU A 198 -2.25 29.49 -8.94
N ALA A 199 -1.66 29.11 -7.80
CA ALA A 199 -0.24 28.83 -7.65
C ALA A 199 -0.04 27.37 -7.23
N PHE A 200 0.93 26.68 -7.87
CA PHE A 200 1.36 25.34 -7.49
C PHE A 200 2.48 25.46 -6.49
N VAL A 201 2.25 25.04 -5.25
CA VAL A 201 3.15 25.30 -4.13
C VAL A 201 3.84 24.04 -3.64
N LYS A 202 5.09 24.18 -3.21
CA LYS A 202 5.84 23.21 -2.42
C LYS A 202 5.72 23.62 -0.97
N TRP A 203 5.13 22.78 -0.14
CA TRP A 203 4.95 23.03 1.29
C TRP A 203 6.25 22.77 2.07
N LYS A 204 6.57 23.64 3.02
CA LYS A 204 7.80 23.55 3.83
C LYS A 204 7.70 22.35 4.76
N GLY A 205 8.67 21.43 4.66
CA GLY A 205 8.72 20.22 5.48
C GLY A 205 7.91 19.02 4.96
N TYR A 206 7.19 19.16 3.84
CA TYR A 206 6.42 18.07 3.24
C TYR A 206 7.08 17.53 1.97
N PRO A 207 6.92 16.24 1.63
CA PRO A 207 7.38 15.68 0.36
C PRO A 207 6.75 16.36 -0.87
N LYS A 208 7.41 16.28 -2.04
CA LYS A 208 6.97 16.95 -3.29
C LYS A 208 5.64 16.42 -3.84
N GLU A 209 5.21 15.26 -3.34
CA GLU A 209 3.96 14.59 -3.69
C GLU A 209 2.75 15.35 -3.15
N PHE A 210 2.93 16.14 -2.08
CA PHE A 210 1.89 16.98 -1.47
C PHE A 210 1.76 18.36 -2.13
N ASN A 211 2.54 18.63 -3.17
CA ASN A 211 2.43 19.89 -3.91
C ASN A 211 1.03 20.02 -4.49
N SER A 212 0.38 21.15 -4.23
CA SER A 212 -1.01 21.36 -4.58
C SER A 212 -1.20 22.73 -5.25
N TRP A 213 -2.28 22.84 -6.02
CA TRP A 213 -2.73 24.12 -6.57
C TRP A 213 -3.61 24.80 -5.54
N ILE A 214 -3.21 25.98 -5.09
CA ILE A 214 -4.00 26.84 -4.20
C ILE A 214 -4.36 28.13 -4.92
N LYS A 215 -5.43 28.80 -4.49
CA LYS A 215 -5.79 30.08 -5.10
C LYS A 215 -4.72 31.10 -4.74
N GLN A 216 -4.43 31.98 -5.67
CA GLN A 216 -3.47 33.05 -5.41
C GLN A 216 -3.96 34.02 -4.33
N SER A 217 -5.28 34.09 -4.07
CA SER A 217 -5.88 34.82 -2.95
C SER A 217 -5.50 34.26 -1.58
N ASP A 218 -5.16 32.97 -1.52
CA ASP A 218 -4.91 32.25 -0.27
C ASP A 218 -3.40 32.27 0.07
N LEU A 219 -2.60 32.98 -0.74
CA LEU A 219 -1.21 33.28 -0.46
C LEU A 219 -1.17 34.56 0.39
N GLU A 220 -0.98 34.40 1.70
CA GLU A 220 -0.65 35.49 2.63
C GLU A 220 0.86 35.79 2.64
#